data_AF-A0A948Z2L4-F1
#
_entry.id   AF-A0A948Z2L4-F1
#
_cell.length_a   1.000
_cell.length_b   1.000
_cell.length_c   1.000
_cell.angle_alpha   90.00
_cell.angle_beta   90.00
_cell.angle_gamma   90.00
#
_symmetry.space_group_name_H-M   'P 1'
#
loop_
_entity.id
_entity.type
_entity.pdbx_description
1 polymer ?
#
loop_
_entity_poly.entity_id
_entity_poly.type
_entity_poly.pdbx_seq_one_letter_code
_entity_poly.pdbx_strand_id
1 'polypeptide(L)'
;MIDLIFKWQTLIGAVLGGMFALATALVVALTMRRREEVASGMVVVSDLTAVRIASEALNSLAEKENIGKKEFPLWFSDKLVSSHPKLSALFEASVARLMPVDVYLAAHLSLFQRIYSQIEIMLNKLSRDYSHFHEHGESLRPKEHMLADYRLITRHFSMVVEHSKCAEDIITKIILSNFSTWHRVRRIFFCMSQNEKKCKDILRKGSS
;
A
#
# COMPACT_ATOMS: atom_id res chain seq x y z
N MET A 1 11.50 -38.78 -53.88
CA MET A 1 10.26 -37.99 -53.68
C MET A 1 9.70 -38.18 -52.27
N ILE A 2 9.63 -39.42 -51.78
CA ILE A 2 9.15 -39.78 -50.43
C ILE A 2 9.98 -39.12 -49.30
N ASP A 3 11.32 -39.11 -49.39
CA ASP A 3 12.18 -38.50 -48.36
C ASP A 3 12.00 -36.98 -48.18
N LEU A 4 11.57 -36.28 -49.23
CA LEU A 4 11.35 -34.84 -49.20
C LEU A 4 10.10 -34.51 -48.39
N ILE A 5 9.06 -35.35 -48.52
CA ILE A 5 7.80 -35.25 -47.76
C ILE A 5 8.05 -35.54 -46.27
N PHE A 6 8.84 -36.58 -45.96
CA PHE A 6 9.20 -36.89 -44.57
C PHE A 6 9.97 -35.76 -43.88
N LYS A 7 10.96 -35.16 -44.55
CA LYS A 7 11.72 -34.02 -43.99
C LYS A 7 10.85 -32.80 -43.73
N TRP A 8 9.90 -32.50 -44.63
CA TRP A 8 8.94 -31.41 -44.44
C TRP A 8 8.00 -31.68 -43.26
N GLN A 9 7.54 -32.92 -43.08
CA GLN A 9 6.71 -33.30 -41.94
C GLN A 9 7.46 -33.18 -40.61
N THR A 10 8.73 -33.61 -40.55
CA THR A 10 9.56 -33.45 -39.35
C THR A 10 9.85 -31.98 -39.04
N LEU A 11 10.10 -31.15 -40.05
CA LEU A 11 10.33 -29.72 -39.87
C LEU A 11 9.09 -29.01 -39.31
N ILE A 12 7.90 -29.28 -39.87
CA ILE A 12 6.63 -28.74 -39.37
C ILE A 12 6.38 -29.21 -37.94
N GLY A 13 6.63 -30.50 -37.65
CA GLY A 13 6.51 -31.05 -36.30
C GLY A 13 7.42 -30.36 -35.29
N ALA A 14 8.68 -30.08 -35.66
CA ALA A 14 9.63 -29.36 -34.80
C ALA A 14 9.20 -27.91 -34.54
N VAL A 15 8.71 -27.20 -35.57
CA VAL A 15 8.22 -25.82 -35.44
C VAL A 15 6.98 -25.75 -34.55
N LEU A 16 5.99 -26.62 -34.79
CA LEU A 16 4.79 -26.70 -33.96
C LEU A 16 5.15 -27.06 -32.51
N GLY A 17 5.99 -28.08 -32.31
CA GLY A 17 6.47 -28.48 -30.98
C GLY A 17 7.17 -27.34 -30.23
N GLY A 18 8.02 -26.58 -30.93
CA GLY A 18 8.68 -25.39 -30.38
C GLY A 18 7.69 -24.28 -29.99
N MET A 19 6.69 -24.00 -30.83
CA MET A 19 5.66 -23.00 -30.51
C MET A 19 4.79 -23.42 -29.32
N PHE A 20 4.40 -24.70 -29.24
CA PHE A 20 3.66 -25.21 -28.09
C PHE A 20 4.48 -25.14 -26.79
N ALA A 21 5.77 -25.46 -26.84
CA ALA A 21 6.66 -25.34 -25.68
C ALA A 21 6.79 -23.88 -25.20
N LEU A 22 6.91 -22.93 -26.13
CA LEU A 22 6.93 -21.50 -25.80
C LEU A 22 5.59 -21.02 -25.21
N ALA A 23 4.47 -21.46 -25.79
CA ALA A 23 3.14 -21.10 -25.31
C ALA A 23 2.89 -21.65 -23.89
N THR A 24 3.24 -22.90 -23.62
CA THR A 24 3.10 -23.48 -22.27
C THR A 24 4.00 -22.80 -21.26
N ALA A 25 5.26 -22.51 -21.63
CA ALA A 25 6.19 -21.76 -20.78
C ALA A 25 5.64 -20.36 -20.43
N LEU A 26 5.07 -19.66 -21.42
CA LEU A 26 4.45 -18.36 -21.20
C LEU A 26 3.25 -18.45 -20.25
N VAL A 27 2.37 -19.43 -20.43
CA VAL A 27 1.20 -19.64 -19.56
C VAL A 27 1.61 -19.93 -18.12
N VAL A 28 2.62 -20.80 -17.92
CA VAL A 28 3.16 -21.09 -16.58
C VAL A 28 3.77 -19.84 -15.97
N ALA A 29 4.59 -19.09 -16.71
CA ALA A 29 5.20 -17.86 -16.22
C ALA A 29 4.15 -16.81 -15.80
N LEU A 30 3.10 -16.61 -16.61
CA LEU A 30 2.01 -15.68 -16.30
C LEU A 30 1.20 -16.14 -15.08
N THR A 31 0.96 -17.44 -14.93
CA THR A 31 0.22 -18.00 -13.79
C THR A 31 1.02 -17.88 -12.49
N MET A 32 2.32 -18.17 -12.52
CA MET A 32 3.20 -18.00 -11.36
C MET A 32 3.28 -16.53 -10.93
N ARG A 33 3.55 -15.62 -11.88
CA ARG A 33 3.55 -14.18 -11.62
C ARG A 33 2.25 -13.71 -10.99
N ARG A 34 1.11 -14.18 -11.51
CA ARG A 34 -0.22 -13.83 -10.99
C ARG A 34 -0.42 -14.30 -9.56
N ARG A 35 0.00 -15.52 -9.22
CA ARG A 35 -0.09 -16.04 -7.84
C ARG A 35 0.74 -15.20 -6.88
N GLU A 36 1.94 -14.81 -7.29
CA GLU A 36 2.82 -13.96 -6.49
C GLU A 36 2.28 -12.53 -6.31
N GLU A 37 1.72 -11.94 -7.37
CA GLU A 37 1.04 -10.65 -7.31
C GLU A 37 -0.14 -10.72 -6.32
N VAL A 38 -0.95 -11.78 -6.37
CA VAL A 38 -2.07 -11.98 -5.46
C VAL A 38 -1.61 -12.13 -4.01
N ALA A 39 -0.60 -12.97 -3.75
CA ALA A 39 -0.05 -13.16 -2.41
C ALA A 39 0.51 -11.83 -1.84
N SER A 40 1.28 -11.10 -2.63
CA SER A 40 1.81 -9.78 -2.26
C SER A 40 0.68 -8.77 -2.03
N GLY A 41 -0.36 -8.81 -2.87
CA GLY A 41 -1.57 -8.00 -2.74
C GLY A 41 -2.29 -8.24 -1.42
N MET A 42 -2.44 -9.49 -0.99
CA MET A 42 -3.08 -9.83 0.29
C MET A 42 -2.29 -9.29 1.49
N VAL A 43 -0.97 -9.45 1.49
CA VAL A 43 -0.10 -8.94 2.55
C VAL A 43 -0.21 -7.42 2.65
N VAL A 44 -0.05 -6.73 1.53
CA VAL A 44 -0.12 -5.26 1.50
C VAL A 44 -1.51 -4.77 1.91
N VAL A 45 -2.59 -5.37 1.40
CA VAL A 45 -3.95 -4.99 1.79
C VAL A 45 -4.16 -5.18 3.28
N SER A 46 -3.75 -6.32 3.85
CA SER A 46 -3.88 -6.57 5.29
C SER A 46 -3.23 -5.47 6.13
N ASP A 47 -2.00 -5.07 5.79
CA ASP A 47 -1.27 -4.04 6.52
C ASP A 47 -1.89 -2.64 6.33
N LEU A 48 -2.29 -2.29 5.10
CA LEU A 48 -2.99 -1.04 4.80
C LEU A 48 -4.33 -0.93 5.54
N THR A 49 -5.09 -2.02 5.56
CA THR A 49 -6.37 -2.12 6.27
C THR A 49 -6.17 -2.00 7.78
N ALA A 50 -5.12 -2.59 8.35
CA ALA A 50 -4.80 -2.46 9.78
C ALA A 50 -4.57 -0.98 10.16
N VAL A 51 -3.80 -0.24 9.36
CA VAL A 51 -3.57 1.20 9.58
C VAL A 51 -4.87 2.00 9.48
N ARG A 52 -5.72 1.70 8.49
CA ARG A 52 -7.02 2.35 8.34
C ARG A 52 -7.94 2.09 9.54
N ILE A 53 -8.05 0.84 9.97
CA ILE A 53 -8.87 0.44 11.13
C ILE A 53 -8.36 1.12 12.40
N ALA A 54 -7.04 1.20 12.60
CA ALA A 54 -6.48 1.93 13.74
C ALA A 54 -6.92 3.40 13.75
N SER A 55 -6.90 4.07 12.59
CA SER A 55 -7.42 5.44 12.48
C SER A 55 -8.90 5.54 12.82
N GLU A 56 -9.73 4.64 12.28
CA GLU A 56 -11.17 4.64 12.48
C GLU A 56 -11.53 4.37 13.94
N ALA A 57 -10.84 3.43 14.58
CA ALA A 57 -11.00 3.13 16.00
C ALA A 57 -10.64 4.31 16.89
N LEU A 58 -9.51 4.99 16.63
CA LEU A 58 -9.10 6.16 17.39
C LEU A 58 -10.06 7.35 17.19
N ASN A 59 -10.52 7.58 15.96
CA ASN A 59 -11.51 8.64 15.69
C ASN A 59 -12.83 8.37 16.43
N SER A 60 -13.35 7.14 16.35
CA SER A 60 -14.58 6.75 17.05
C SER A 60 -14.44 6.86 18.57
N LEU A 61 -13.28 6.50 19.11
CA LEU A 61 -13.01 6.64 20.55
C LEU A 61 -12.92 8.11 20.96
N ALA A 62 -12.29 8.97 20.15
CA ALA A 62 -12.23 10.41 20.41
C ALA A 62 -13.63 11.05 20.42
N GLU A 63 -14.51 10.64 19.51
CA GLU A 63 -15.92 11.08 19.49
C GLU A 63 -16.65 10.64 20.77
N LYS A 64 -16.47 9.37 21.18
CA LYS A 64 -17.06 8.83 22.41
C LYS A 64 -16.58 9.55 23.68
N GLU A 65 -15.30 9.91 23.73
CA GLU A 65 -14.68 10.65 24.84
C GLU A 65 -14.92 12.16 24.76
N ASN A 66 -15.62 12.66 23.73
CA ASN A 66 -15.88 14.09 23.49
C ASN A 66 -14.60 14.94 23.43
N ILE A 67 -13.54 14.41 22.82
CA ILE A 67 -12.25 15.12 22.71
C ILE A 67 -12.40 16.35 21.81
N GLY A 68 -12.06 17.52 22.34
CA GLY A 68 -12.13 18.77 21.60
C GLY A 68 -11.12 18.84 20.46
N LYS A 69 -11.45 19.56 19.38
CA LYS A 69 -10.56 19.71 18.19
C LYS A 69 -9.15 20.25 18.53
N LYS A 70 -9.02 21.05 19.59
CA LYS A 70 -7.72 21.60 20.05
C LYS A 70 -6.86 20.54 20.73
N GLU A 71 -7.49 19.62 21.45
CA GLU A 71 -6.82 18.56 22.25
C GLU A 71 -6.61 17.29 21.42
N PHE A 72 -7.39 17.13 20.34
CA PHE A 72 -7.35 15.97 19.47
C PHE A 72 -5.95 15.57 18.99
N PRO A 73 -5.06 16.48 18.52
CA PRO A 73 -3.75 16.05 18.04
C PRO A 73 -2.85 15.43 19.12
N LEU A 74 -2.92 15.99 20.34
CA LEU A 74 -2.21 15.47 21.50
C LEU A 74 -2.77 14.09 21.88
N TRP A 75 -4.08 14.01 22.10
CA TRP A 75 -4.76 12.77 22.47
C TRP A 75 -4.57 11.66 21.43
N PHE A 76 -4.71 11.99 20.14
CA PHE A 76 -4.58 11.04 19.05
C PHE A 76 -3.18 10.47 18.97
N SER A 77 -2.16 11.34 19.03
CA SER A 77 -0.77 10.91 18.96
C SER A 77 -0.37 10.07 20.17
N ASP A 78 -0.86 10.44 21.37
CA ASP A 78 -0.65 9.67 22.60
C ASP A 78 -1.21 8.24 22.48
N LYS A 79 -2.47 8.10 22.06
CA LYS A 79 -3.05 6.77 21.83
C LYS A 79 -2.32 6.01 20.73
N LEU A 80 -1.93 6.69 19.66
CA LEU A 80 -1.25 6.08 18.53
C LEU A 80 0.14 5.54 18.91
N VAL A 81 0.88 6.16 19.84
CA VAL A 81 2.14 5.62 20.35
C VAL A 81 1.96 4.18 20.84
N SER A 82 0.85 3.89 21.53
CA SER A 82 0.57 2.57 22.10
C SER A 82 -0.13 1.61 21.13
N SER A 83 -0.91 2.13 20.18
CA SER A 83 -1.82 1.31 19.36
C SER A 83 -1.50 1.29 17.86
N HIS A 84 -0.41 1.92 17.40
CA HIS A 84 -0.08 1.92 15.98
C HIS A 84 0.20 0.48 15.50
N PRO A 85 -0.39 0.07 14.37
CA PRO A 85 -0.06 -1.21 13.76
C PRO A 85 1.42 -1.27 13.39
N LYS A 86 2.03 -2.45 13.44
CA LYS A 86 3.33 -2.68 12.82
C LYS A 86 3.10 -3.32 11.47
N LEU A 87 3.75 -2.79 10.42
CA LEU A 87 3.70 -3.41 9.10
C LEU A 87 4.37 -4.79 9.15
N SER A 88 3.89 -5.72 8.33
CA SER A 88 4.49 -7.04 8.25
C SER A 88 5.94 -6.96 7.75
N ALA A 89 6.77 -7.91 8.18
CA ALA A 89 8.16 -8.00 7.69
C ALA A 89 8.25 -8.22 6.17
N LEU A 90 7.15 -8.71 5.56
CA LEU A 90 7.05 -8.95 4.12
C LEU A 90 6.50 -7.74 3.35
N PHE A 91 6.10 -6.66 4.05
CA PHE A 91 5.43 -5.52 3.43
C PHE A 91 6.28 -4.91 2.32
N GLU A 92 7.54 -4.56 2.59
CA GLU A 92 8.39 -3.88 1.60
C GLU A 92 8.67 -4.75 0.37
N ALA A 93 8.97 -6.03 0.58
CA ALA A 93 9.16 -6.98 -0.51
C ALA A 93 7.88 -7.16 -1.35
N SER A 94 6.72 -7.16 -0.68
CA SER A 94 5.42 -7.24 -1.33
C SER A 94 5.11 -5.98 -2.14
N VAL A 95 5.34 -4.79 -1.56
CA VAL A 95 5.21 -3.50 -2.26
C VAL A 95 6.11 -3.46 -3.49
N ALA A 96 7.37 -3.89 -3.38
CA ALA A 96 8.29 -3.90 -4.50
C ALA A 96 7.80 -4.75 -5.67
N ARG A 97 7.15 -5.88 -5.38
CA ARG A 97 6.54 -6.74 -6.40
C ARG A 97 5.31 -6.11 -7.06
N LEU A 98 4.58 -5.26 -6.33
CA LEU A 98 3.38 -4.58 -6.83
C LEU A 98 3.68 -3.29 -7.59
N MET A 99 4.84 -2.64 -7.37
CA MET A 99 5.24 -1.42 -8.07
C MET A 99 5.09 -1.47 -9.61
N PRO A 100 5.54 -2.52 -10.32
CA PRO A 100 5.42 -2.58 -11.78
C PRO A 100 4.00 -2.86 -12.29
N VAL A 101 3.04 -3.15 -11.40
CA VAL A 101 1.67 -3.52 -11.80
C VAL A 101 0.87 -2.30 -12.29
N ASP A 102 1.00 -1.17 -11.60
CA ASP A 102 0.27 0.05 -11.90
C ASP A 102 0.99 1.29 -11.33
N VAL A 103 1.18 2.33 -12.16
CA VAL A 103 1.93 3.52 -11.78
C VAL A 103 1.28 4.30 -10.64
N TYR A 104 -0.05 4.35 -10.58
CA TYR A 104 -0.76 5.05 -9.51
C TYR A 104 -0.67 4.25 -8.20
N LEU A 105 -0.78 2.93 -8.28
CA LEU A 105 -0.54 2.06 -7.13
C LEU A 105 0.87 2.28 -6.57
N ALA A 106 1.89 2.26 -7.42
CA ALA A 106 3.26 2.50 -7.01
C ALA A 106 3.43 3.85 -6.30
N ALA A 107 2.81 4.91 -6.83
CA ALA A 107 2.83 6.23 -6.21
C ALA A 107 2.16 6.27 -4.83
N HIS A 108 0.96 5.68 -4.69
CA HIS A 108 0.27 5.61 -3.40
C HIS A 108 1.05 4.78 -2.37
N LEU A 109 1.60 3.62 -2.76
CA LEU A 109 2.39 2.78 -1.85
C LEU A 109 3.70 3.47 -1.43
N SER A 110 4.37 4.16 -2.36
CA SER A 110 5.60 4.90 -2.06
C SER A 110 5.35 6.06 -1.08
N LEU A 111 4.28 6.83 -1.31
CA LEU A 111 3.89 7.92 -0.42
C LEU A 111 3.43 7.40 0.94
N PHE A 112 2.65 6.31 0.96
CA PHE A 112 2.29 5.61 2.20
C PHE A 112 3.54 5.23 3.00
N GLN A 113 4.48 4.48 2.41
CA GLN A 113 5.68 4.01 3.12
C GLN A 113 6.54 5.16 3.62
N ARG A 114 6.73 6.20 2.80
CA ARG A 114 7.51 7.39 3.19
C ARG A 114 6.87 8.13 4.35
N ILE A 115 5.57 8.39 4.32
CA ILE A 115 4.90 9.14 5.38
C ILE A 115 4.78 8.28 6.63
N TYR A 116 4.50 6.99 6.49
CA TYR A 116 4.37 6.06 7.61
C TYR A 116 5.67 5.88 8.38
N SER A 117 6.79 5.66 7.69
CA SER A 117 8.12 5.61 8.33
C SER A 117 8.47 6.91 9.06
N GLN A 118 8.10 8.08 8.51
CA GLN A 118 8.27 9.36 9.21
C GLN A 118 7.44 9.41 10.49
N ILE A 119 6.20 8.92 10.47
CA ILE A 119 5.35 8.83 11.65
C ILE A 119 5.96 7.90 12.70
N GLU A 120 6.44 6.72 12.32
CA GLU A 120 7.10 5.78 13.23
C GLU A 120 8.30 6.42 13.94
N ILE A 121 9.13 7.19 13.21
CA ILE A 121 10.24 7.94 13.81
C ILE A 121 9.73 8.97 14.83
N MET A 122 8.66 9.70 14.52
CA MET A 122 8.08 10.70 15.42
C MET A 122 7.43 10.05 16.65
N LEU A 123 6.69 8.95 16.48
CA LEU A 123 6.10 8.18 17.59
C LEU A 123 7.17 7.61 18.51
N ASN A 124 8.28 7.10 17.96
CA ASN A 124 9.41 6.63 18.75
C ASN A 124 10.06 7.76 19.57
N LYS A 125 10.15 8.98 19.03
CA LYS A 125 10.62 10.15 19.79
C LYS A 125 9.68 10.49 20.93
N LEU A 126 8.37 10.55 20.65
CA LEU A 126 7.35 10.81 21.67
C LEU A 126 7.37 9.76 22.78
N SER A 127 7.46 8.48 22.42
CA SER A 127 7.57 7.39 23.39
C SER A 127 8.75 7.59 24.34
N ARG A 128 9.92 8.00 23.82
CA ARG A 128 11.09 8.31 24.66
C ARG A 128 10.87 9.52 25.56
N ASP A 129 10.23 10.58 25.05
CA ASP A 129 9.91 11.75 25.86
C ASP A 129 8.96 11.39 27.02
N TYR A 130 7.97 10.54 26.77
CA TYR A 130 7.06 10.03 27.79
C TYR A 130 7.77 9.19 28.84
N SER A 131 8.63 8.25 28.42
CA SER A 131 9.44 7.46 29.36
C SER A 131 10.34 8.33 30.22
N HIS A 132 11.03 9.31 29.61
CA HIS A 132 11.89 10.23 30.35
C HIS A 132 11.11 11.07 31.37
N PHE A 133 9.95 11.60 30.97
CA PHE A 133 9.09 12.38 31.87
C PHE A 133 8.60 11.55 33.05
N HIS A 134 8.26 10.27 32.83
CA HIS A 134 7.87 9.38 33.92
C HIS A 134 9.01 9.05 34.89
N GLU A 135 10.23 8.91 34.40
CA GLU A 135 11.41 8.57 35.21
C GLU A 135 11.99 9.76 35.97
N HIS A 136 12.05 10.94 35.33
CA HIS A 136 12.78 12.10 35.84
C HIS A 136 11.88 13.28 36.25
N GLY A 137 10.57 13.23 35.91
CA GLY A 137 9.62 14.30 36.20
C GLY A 137 9.76 15.55 35.30
N GLU A 138 10.69 15.53 34.35
CA GLU A 138 10.95 16.63 33.42
C GLU A 138 10.91 16.20 31.95
N SER A 139 10.46 17.11 31.09
CA SER A 139 10.38 16.85 29.66
C SER A 139 11.77 16.91 29.02
N LEU A 140 12.15 15.86 28.29
CA LEU A 140 13.43 15.80 27.56
C LEU A 140 13.57 16.91 26.51
N ARG A 141 12.45 17.36 25.93
CA ARG A 141 12.39 18.36 24.87
C ARG A 141 11.43 19.50 25.23
N PRO A 142 11.59 20.71 24.66
CA PRO A 142 10.64 21.81 24.84
C PRO A 142 9.21 21.41 24.44
N LYS A 143 8.21 21.91 25.18
CA LYS A 143 6.80 21.59 24.96
C LYS A 143 6.33 22.00 23.57
N GLU A 144 6.86 23.09 23.02
CA GLU A 144 6.54 23.61 21.70
C GLU A 144 6.92 22.61 20.60
N HIS A 145 8.05 21.94 20.74
CA HIS A 145 8.51 20.92 19.79
C HIS A 145 7.61 19.68 19.84
N MET A 146 7.23 19.23 21.05
CA MET A 146 6.29 18.11 21.20
C MET A 146 4.92 18.44 20.60
N LEU A 147 4.40 19.66 20.84
CA LEU A 147 3.15 20.13 20.25
C LEU A 147 3.19 20.19 18.71
N ALA A 148 4.32 20.55 18.13
CA ALA A 148 4.52 20.50 16.68
C ALA A 148 4.49 19.06 16.16
N ASP A 149 5.20 18.14 16.82
CA ASP A 149 5.22 16.72 16.46
C ASP A 149 3.80 16.10 16.50
N TYR A 150 3.01 16.38 17.54
CA TYR A 150 1.63 15.88 17.64
C TYR A 150 0.76 16.33 16.46
N ARG A 151 0.84 17.61 16.07
CA ARG A 151 0.08 18.13 14.93
C ARG A 151 0.52 17.49 13.61
N LEU A 152 1.83 17.30 13.44
CA LEU A 152 2.38 16.66 12.25
C LEU A 152 1.96 15.20 12.15
N ILE A 153 2.03 14.44 13.25
CA ILE A 153 1.59 13.04 13.29
C ILE A 153 0.12 12.93 12.89
N THR A 154 -0.78 13.68 13.51
CA THR A 154 -2.21 13.61 13.19
C THR A 154 -2.48 13.94 11.71
N ARG A 155 -1.83 14.99 11.19
CA ARG A 155 -1.98 15.39 9.78
C ARG A 155 -1.43 14.32 8.83
N HIS A 156 -0.22 13.83 9.10
CA HIS A 156 0.43 12.81 8.27
C HIS A 156 -0.32 11.48 8.32
N PHE A 157 -0.84 11.08 9.48
CA PHE A 157 -1.61 9.86 9.62
C PHE A 157 -2.90 9.90 8.80
N SER A 158 -3.57 11.06 8.76
CA SER A 158 -4.72 11.27 7.86
C SER A 158 -4.34 11.05 6.39
N MET A 159 -3.19 11.57 5.93
CA MET A 159 -2.72 11.35 4.56
C MET A 159 -2.40 9.87 4.30
N VAL A 160 -1.75 9.20 5.24
CA VAL A 160 -1.45 7.76 5.16
C VAL A 160 -2.74 6.96 4.94
N VAL A 161 -3.80 7.29 5.67
CA VAL A 161 -5.12 6.63 5.53
C VAL A 161 -5.74 6.90 4.16
N GLU A 162 -5.58 8.09 3.59
CA GLU A 162 -6.05 8.39 2.23
C GLU A 162 -5.28 7.57 1.17
N HIS A 163 -3.95 7.51 1.29
CA HIS A 163 -3.14 6.70 0.38
C HIS A 163 -3.40 5.20 0.55
N SER A 164 -3.63 4.73 1.78
CA SER A 164 -3.95 3.32 2.03
C SER A 164 -5.28 2.92 1.41
N LYS A 165 -6.33 3.74 1.54
CA LYS A 165 -7.64 3.53 0.90
C LYS A 165 -7.53 3.44 -0.62
N CYS A 166 -6.76 4.35 -1.23
CA CYS A 166 -6.56 4.33 -2.68
C CYS A 166 -5.75 3.12 -3.15
N ALA A 167 -4.68 2.75 -2.44
CA ALA A 167 -3.91 1.57 -2.76
C ALA A 167 -4.74 0.28 -2.58
N GLU A 168 -5.50 0.16 -1.50
CA GLU A 168 -6.41 -0.96 -1.22
C GLU A 168 -7.46 -1.13 -2.34
N ASP A 169 -8.10 -0.04 -2.78
CA ASP A 169 -9.08 -0.07 -3.88
C ASP A 169 -8.44 -0.53 -5.19
N ILE A 170 -7.24 -0.02 -5.51
CA ILE A 170 -6.51 -0.41 -6.72
C ILE A 170 -6.07 -1.87 -6.66
N ILE A 171 -5.50 -2.33 -5.54
CA ILE A 171 -5.08 -3.73 -5.36
C ILE A 171 -6.28 -4.66 -5.48
N THR A 172 -7.39 -4.32 -4.83
CA THR A 172 -8.62 -5.13 -4.88
C THR A 172 -9.12 -5.29 -6.31
N LYS A 173 -9.15 -4.21 -7.10
CA LYS A 173 -9.64 -4.25 -8.49
C LYS A 173 -8.66 -4.85 -9.47
N ILE A 174 -7.37 -4.54 -9.37
CA ILE A 174 -6.36 -4.89 -10.39
C ILE A 174 -5.65 -6.20 -10.07
N ILE A 175 -5.58 -6.58 -8.79
CA ILE A 175 -4.82 -7.75 -8.34
C ILE A 175 -5.74 -8.81 -7.75
N LEU A 176 -6.66 -8.49 -6.85
CA LEU A 176 -7.45 -9.51 -6.16
C LEU A 176 -8.72 -9.92 -6.91
N SER A 177 -9.21 -9.10 -7.85
CA SER A 177 -10.42 -9.42 -8.60
C SER A 177 -10.25 -10.57 -9.60
N ASN A 178 -11.35 -11.29 -9.83
CA ASN A 178 -11.44 -12.35 -10.84
C ASN A 178 -11.30 -11.79 -12.27
N PHE A 179 -11.65 -10.51 -12.49
CA PHE A 179 -11.61 -9.83 -13.79
C PHE A 179 -10.46 -8.80 -13.87
N SER A 180 -9.32 -9.09 -13.24
CA SER A 180 -8.18 -8.17 -13.17
C SER A 180 -7.69 -7.66 -14.53
N THR A 181 -7.58 -8.54 -15.53
CA THR A 181 -7.16 -8.18 -16.89
C THR A 181 -8.13 -7.16 -17.50
N TRP A 182 -9.43 -7.37 -17.32
CA TRP A 182 -10.45 -6.43 -17.77
C TRP A 182 -10.34 -5.08 -17.05
N HIS A 183 -10.12 -5.07 -15.73
CA HIS A 183 -9.94 -3.82 -14.99
C HIS A 183 -8.70 -3.05 -15.43
N ARG A 184 -7.58 -3.74 -15.74
CA ARG A 184 -6.37 -3.13 -16.31
C ARG A 184 -6.65 -2.50 -17.67
N VAL A 185 -7.27 -3.27 -18.58
CA VAL A 185 -7.62 -2.80 -19.94
C VAL A 185 -8.60 -1.63 -19.87
N ARG A 186 -9.67 -1.72 -19.07
CA ARG A 186 -10.65 -0.66 -18.90
C ARG A 186 -10.01 0.64 -18.42
N ARG A 187 -9.05 0.57 -17.49
CA ARG A 187 -8.38 1.76 -16.96
C ARG A 187 -7.51 2.46 -18.00
N ILE A 188 -6.94 1.70 -18.94
CA ILE A 188 -6.14 2.22 -20.06
C ILE A 188 -7.03 2.80 -21.16
N PHE A 189 -8.12 2.11 -21.52
CA PHE A 189 -8.87 2.42 -22.75
C PHE A 189 -10.26 3.06 -22.54
N PHE A 190 -10.96 2.77 -21.44
CA PHE A 190 -12.41 3.04 -21.30
C PHE A 190 -12.77 4.01 -20.16
N CYS A 191 -11.84 4.89 -19.77
CA CYS A 191 -12.00 5.96 -18.78
C CYS A 191 -11.97 5.52 -17.30
N MET A 192 -11.37 6.39 -16.47
CA MET A 192 -11.20 6.17 -15.04
C MET A 192 -12.51 6.40 -14.28
N SER A 193 -12.77 5.55 -13.26
CA SER A 193 -13.93 5.72 -12.37
C SER A 193 -13.82 7.00 -11.52
N GLN A 194 -14.93 7.47 -10.93
CA GLN A 194 -14.91 8.66 -10.08
C GLN A 194 -13.96 8.51 -8.87
N ASN A 195 -13.89 7.32 -8.28
CA ASN A 195 -12.97 7.03 -7.18
C ASN A 195 -11.50 7.04 -7.64
N GLU A 196 -11.21 6.50 -8.82
CA GLU A 196 -9.86 6.56 -9.40
C GLU A 196 -9.43 8.00 -9.70
N LYS A 197 -10.35 8.86 -10.15
CA LYS A 197 -10.09 10.30 -10.33
C LYS A 197 -9.77 10.97 -9.00
N LYS A 198 -10.55 10.71 -7.95
CA LYS A 198 -10.27 11.21 -6.58
C LYS A 198 -8.89 10.76 -6.09
N CYS A 199 -8.53 9.50 -6.28
CA CYS A 199 -7.21 8.99 -5.90
C CYS A 199 -6.07 9.67 -6.67
N LYS A 200 -6.25 9.90 -7.97
CA LYS A 200 -5.31 10.68 -8.76
C LYS A 200 -5.18 12.14 -8.29
N ASP A 201 -6.27 12.75 -7.86
CA ASP A 201 -6.25 14.11 -7.33
C ASP A 201 -5.55 14.21 -5.97
N ILE A 202 -5.67 13.17 -5.12
CA ILE A 202 -4.92 13.07 -3.85
C ILE A 202 -3.41 13.11 -4.11
N LEU A 203 -2.92 12.37 -5.12
CA LEU A 203 -1.51 12.39 -5.50
C LEU A 203 -1.02 13.79 -5.92
N ARG A 204 -1.88 14.59 -6.55
CA ARG A 204 -1.55 15.97 -6.96
C ARG A 204 -1.51 16.95 -5.79
N LYS A 205 -2.35 16.76 -4.78
CA LYS A 205 -2.40 17.62 -3.59
C LYS A 205 -1.24 17.35 -2.64
N GLY A 206 -0.71 16.13 -2.62
CA GLY A 206 0.47 15.76 -1.80
C GLY A 206 1.82 16.24 -2.37
N SER A 207 1.86 16.76 -3.59
CA SER A 207 3.08 17.27 -4.26
C SER A 207 3.31 18.78 -4.15
N SER A 208 2.49 19.48 -3.36
CA SER A 208 2.52 20.93 -3.11
C SER A 208 2.58 21.23 -1.63
#